data_AF-A0A2D8ADQ8-F1
#
_entry.id   AF-A0A2D8ADQ8-F1
#
_cell.length_a   1.000
_cell.length_b   1.000
_cell.length_c   1.000
_cell.angle_alpha   90.00
_cell.angle_beta   90.00
_cell.angle_gamma   90.00
#
_symmetry.space_group_name_H-M   'P 1'
#
loop_
_entity.id
_entity.type
_entity.pdbx_description
1 polymer ?
#
loop_
_entity_poly.entity_id
_entity_poly.type
_entity_poly.pdbx_seq_one_letter_code
_entity_poly.pdbx_strand_id
1 'polypeptide(L)'
;MSMGMQRPLAWAGMGVGTIGMAVLLSACGGDSGSGSSNDTDGDNNGTTASAELQGTAAIGQAIVNATLTATCQDGSGFTTSPVATDSHGKWQGKVASDQLPCLLKLSGGTPAIELTSMAFSKGTTNISPLTQAALVLATHDTEFDWTADKSQWPDQTEVDTAAQSLLNTLKSKGYAASTLTGSPFSTAFAADGTGWDAALDAIRDLVEDPASSIAGYDELMQLLADGNLNSLPDYSGGNNPNPVNPVNPPTTSGAVDKADLGNNSDPTTSEFLTLMSANSWPVAIYEVPASNPQWYGTGSLTIGGTDTNWTMELRGADGSVISSLTAQGAFTSALTAFSSTDLGVTTIYAPGHLFINKGTAITEFQNTYVEWDSGLIEGSAGGGGEVKFRNSLLAYGASVPKALSDLAGTWSATTNVYCNGPYGAPTAATNTVTITAAGQITMDGKTQLCGGTLPQTVVWGGDDDFLIPGPQASDGAYLMHIDAQDTVNVSAGTLQIRFDENMDVISFQGWIAGELLELRNPVKQ
;
A
#
# COMPACT_ATOMS: atom_id res chain seq x y z
N MET A 1 -47.01 17.52 -48.18
CA MET A 1 -46.89 18.98 -47.89
C MET A 1 -45.60 19.19 -47.12
N SER A 2 -44.74 20.08 -47.64
CA SER A 2 -43.55 20.72 -47.05
C SER A 2 -42.46 19.81 -46.44
N MET A 3 -41.34 19.55 -47.11
CA MET A 3 -40.10 20.36 -47.23
C MET A 3 -39.35 20.63 -45.92
N GLY A 4 -38.08 20.24 -45.90
CA GLY A 4 -37.08 20.51 -44.85
C GLY A 4 -35.83 19.63 -45.05
N MET A 5 -35.11 19.74 -46.17
CA MET A 5 -33.91 20.58 -46.32
C MET A 5 -32.66 19.98 -45.61
N GLN A 6 -32.01 19.04 -46.29
CA GLN A 6 -30.59 18.75 -46.10
C GLN A 6 -29.78 19.77 -46.91
N ARG A 7 -28.73 20.35 -46.32
CA ARG A 7 -27.46 20.64 -47.03
C ARG A 7 -26.27 20.87 -46.07
N PRO A 8 -25.05 20.48 -46.47
CA PRO A 8 -23.82 20.43 -45.67
C PRO A 8 -22.87 21.62 -45.95
N LEU A 9 -21.71 21.69 -45.26
CA LEU A 9 -20.42 22.41 -45.53
C LEU A 9 -19.72 22.64 -44.16
N ALA A 10 -18.40 22.68 -43.92
CA ALA A 10 -17.12 22.63 -44.66
C ALA A 10 -16.02 22.45 -43.56
N TRP A 11 -15.02 21.57 -43.71
CA TRP A 11 -13.64 21.83 -44.20
C TRP A 11 -12.70 22.58 -43.24
N ALA A 12 -11.66 21.90 -42.74
CA ALA A 12 -10.27 22.37 -42.66
C ALA A 12 -9.32 21.19 -42.36
N GLY A 13 -8.26 21.03 -43.15
CA GLY A 13 -7.21 20.02 -42.98
C GLY A 13 -5.90 20.60 -42.46
N MET A 14 -4.82 19.81 -42.65
CA MET A 14 -3.40 20.00 -42.25
C MET A 14 -3.09 19.49 -40.83
N GLY A 15 -2.02 18.75 -40.55
CA GLY A 15 -0.88 18.29 -41.35
C GLY A 15 -0.01 17.36 -40.50
N VAL A 16 0.75 16.48 -41.16
CA VAL A 16 1.68 15.51 -40.57
C VAL A 16 2.95 16.23 -40.09
N GLY A 17 3.38 15.98 -38.86
CA GLY A 17 4.62 16.52 -38.28
C GLY A 17 5.43 15.46 -37.56
N THR A 18 6.46 14.95 -38.26
CA THR A 18 7.56 14.11 -37.75
C THR A 18 8.46 14.88 -36.78
N ILE A 19 8.76 14.33 -35.61
CA ILE A 19 9.80 14.85 -34.69
C ILE A 19 11.03 13.94 -34.77
N GLY A 20 12.14 14.55 -35.21
CA GLY A 20 13.44 13.92 -35.40
C GLY A 20 14.28 13.89 -34.12
N MET A 21 15.02 12.80 -33.99
CA MET A 21 15.98 12.50 -32.92
C MET A 21 17.36 13.00 -33.35
N ALA A 22 18.01 13.84 -32.54
CA ALA A 22 19.36 14.33 -32.78
C ALA A 22 20.31 13.79 -31.71
N VAL A 23 21.22 12.91 -32.15
CA VAL A 23 22.38 12.41 -31.41
C VAL A 23 23.55 13.35 -31.71
N LEU A 24 24.28 13.79 -30.67
CA LEU A 24 25.61 14.39 -30.83
C LEU A 24 26.62 13.61 -29.97
N LEU A 25 27.39 12.76 -30.62
CA LEU A 25 28.73 12.37 -30.20
C LEU A 25 29.74 13.25 -30.96
N SER A 26 30.71 13.83 -30.24
CA SER A 26 31.99 14.23 -30.83
C SER A 26 33.12 13.97 -29.83
N ALA A 27 34.10 13.21 -30.32
CA ALA A 27 35.33 12.81 -29.65
C ALA A 27 36.51 13.71 -30.08
N CYS A 28 37.54 13.80 -29.23
CA CYS A 28 38.98 13.96 -29.54
C CYS A 28 39.70 13.99 -28.16
N GLY A 29 40.87 13.42 -27.89
CA GLY A 29 42.01 12.95 -28.67
C GLY A 29 43.24 13.13 -27.76
N GLY A 30 44.12 12.14 -27.64
CA GLY A 30 45.30 12.19 -26.76
C GLY A 30 46.57 12.72 -27.45
N ASP A 31 47.59 13.10 -26.67
CA ASP A 31 49.01 12.76 -26.87
C ASP A 31 49.86 13.21 -25.65
N SER A 32 50.98 12.51 -25.49
CA SER A 32 52.06 12.56 -24.51
C SER A 32 53.06 13.72 -24.71
N GLY A 33 53.68 14.19 -23.61
CA GLY A 33 54.80 15.14 -23.66
C GLY A 33 55.39 15.47 -22.29
N SER A 34 56.61 15.03 -22.04
CA SER A 34 57.43 15.29 -20.84
C SER A 34 57.94 16.73 -20.78
N GLY A 35 57.88 17.38 -19.61
CA GLY A 35 58.54 18.66 -19.37
C GLY A 35 58.42 19.12 -17.92
N SER A 36 59.52 19.03 -17.19
CA SER A 36 59.71 19.57 -15.83
C SER A 36 59.81 21.09 -15.86
N SER A 37 58.97 21.79 -15.08
CA SER A 37 59.31 23.07 -14.47
C SER A 37 58.27 23.45 -13.41
N ASN A 38 58.71 23.54 -12.16
CA ASN A 38 58.00 24.23 -11.09
C ASN A 38 57.77 25.69 -11.49
N ASP A 39 56.51 26.13 -11.54
CA ASP A 39 56.13 27.36 -10.84
C ASP A 39 54.61 27.42 -10.61
N THR A 40 54.30 28.18 -9.59
CA THR A 40 53.11 28.24 -8.73
C THR A 40 51.91 28.96 -9.39
N ASP A 41 50.77 28.29 -9.55
CA ASP A 41 49.38 28.79 -9.40
C ASP A 41 48.35 27.82 -10.03
N GLY A 42 47.21 27.58 -9.36
CA GLY A 42 45.95 27.17 -10.00
C GLY A 42 45.30 25.85 -9.56
N ASP A 43 44.02 25.98 -9.18
CA ASP A 43 42.93 25.00 -9.25
C ASP A 43 42.78 23.91 -8.16
N ASN A 44 42.28 24.37 -7.01
CA ASN A 44 41.41 23.57 -6.14
C ASN A 44 40.09 23.24 -6.86
N ASN A 45 40.03 22.16 -7.63
CA ASN A 45 38.77 21.50 -7.95
C ASN A 45 38.40 20.56 -6.79
N GLY A 46 37.96 21.14 -5.68
CA GLY A 46 37.46 20.39 -4.53
C GLY A 46 36.15 19.71 -4.89
N THR A 47 36.18 18.39 -5.09
CA THR A 47 34.95 17.58 -5.03
C THR A 47 34.38 17.71 -3.63
N THR A 48 33.31 18.50 -3.45
CA THR A 48 32.59 18.61 -2.18
C THR A 48 32.17 17.20 -1.74
N ALA A 49 32.60 16.79 -0.54
CA ALA A 49 32.23 15.49 0.00
C ALA A 49 30.70 15.43 0.17
N SER A 50 30.08 14.31 -0.21
CA SER A 50 28.63 14.12 -0.11
C SER A 50 28.28 13.24 1.09
N ALA A 51 27.19 13.58 1.77
CA ALA A 51 26.55 12.77 2.80
C ALA A 51 25.29 12.13 2.22
N GLU A 52 25.21 10.81 2.30
CA GLU A 52 23.99 10.08 2.00
C GLU A 52 23.07 10.10 3.22
N LEU A 53 21.80 10.42 2.97
CA LEU A 53 20.70 10.37 3.92
C LEU A 53 19.69 9.37 3.40
N GLN A 54 19.18 8.51 4.27
CA GLN A 54 18.16 7.53 3.95
C GLN A 54 17.23 7.32 5.14
N GLY A 55 16.02 6.84 4.94
CA GLY A 55 15.16 6.51 6.07
C GLY A 55 13.78 6.04 5.67
N THR A 56 12.90 5.95 6.66
CA THR A 56 11.49 5.61 6.47
C THR A 56 10.62 6.82 6.79
N ALA A 57 9.63 7.07 5.93
CA ALA A 57 8.54 7.99 6.16
C ALA A 57 7.27 7.22 6.50
N ALA A 58 6.75 7.38 7.71
CA ALA A 58 5.59 6.61 8.17
C ALA A 58 4.82 7.33 9.30
N ILE A 59 3.53 7.01 9.39
CA ILE A 59 2.64 7.40 10.50
C ILE A 59 2.11 6.17 11.29
N GLY A 60 2.75 5.01 11.15
CA GLY A 60 2.17 3.69 11.46
C GLY A 60 1.70 2.96 10.19
N GLN A 61 1.50 3.73 9.12
CA GLN A 61 1.49 3.25 7.74
C GLN A 61 2.62 3.95 6.98
N ALA A 62 3.23 3.26 6.00
CA ALA A 62 4.18 3.86 5.07
C ALA A 62 3.54 5.03 4.30
N ILE A 63 4.25 6.15 4.19
CA ILE A 63 3.81 7.26 3.34
C ILE A 63 4.40 7.05 1.95
N VAL A 64 3.57 6.67 0.98
CA VAL A 64 3.99 6.30 -0.38
C VAL A 64 3.96 7.52 -1.31
N ASN A 65 4.93 7.63 -2.22
CA ASN A 65 5.00 8.69 -3.24
C ASN A 65 4.99 10.13 -2.68
N ALA A 66 5.47 10.33 -1.45
CA ALA A 66 5.66 11.66 -0.89
C ALA A 66 6.95 12.30 -1.40
N THR A 67 6.96 13.62 -1.55
CA THR A 67 8.14 14.37 -2.00
C THR A 67 8.89 14.93 -0.81
N LEU A 68 10.20 14.72 -0.79
CA LEU A 68 11.10 15.24 0.24
C LEU A 68 11.91 16.42 -0.28
N THR A 69 12.00 17.44 0.56
CA THR A 69 12.91 18.58 0.37
C THR A 69 13.88 18.66 1.54
N ALA A 70 15.11 19.07 1.25
CA ALA A 70 16.13 19.34 2.25
C ALA A 70 16.56 20.80 2.16
N THR A 71 16.75 21.42 3.32
CA THR A 71 17.39 22.74 3.47
C THR A 71 18.51 22.57 4.48
N CYS A 72 19.76 22.75 4.06
CA CYS A 72 20.96 22.59 4.87
C CYS A 72 21.46 23.94 5.44
N GLN A 73 22.53 23.95 6.23
CA GLN A 73 23.00 25.16 6.91
C GLN A 73 23.37 26.33 5.97
N ASP A 74 23.90 26.04 4.77
CA ASP A 74 24.14 27.05 3.74
C ASP A 74 22.90 27.39 2.90
N GLY A 75 21.78 26.69 3.12
CA GLY A 75 20.57 26.77 2.30
C GLY A 75 20.57 25.88 1.07
N SER A 76 21.60 25.05 0.87
CA SER A 76 21.59 24.00 -0.16
C SER A 76 20.55 22.92 0.17
N GLY A 77 20.19 22.12 -0.83
CA GLY A 77 19.27 20.99 -0.66
C GLY A 77 19.85 19.69 -1.21
N PHE A 78 18.97 18.75 -1.55
CA PHE A 78 19.41 17.50 -2.18
C PHE A 78 20.14 17.77 -3.51
N THR A 79 21.25 17.09 -3.70
CA THR A 79 22.04 17.11 -4.94
C THR A 79 21.34 16.40 -6.10
N THR A 80 20.37 15.53 -5.80
CA THR A 80 19.48 14.85 -6.74
C THR A 80 18.04 15.17 -6.39
N SER A 81 17.26 15.66 -7.34
CA SER A 81 15.84 16.00 -7.17
C SER A 81 15.02 15.48 -8.35
N PRO A 82 13.80 14.93 -8.14
CA PRO A 82 13.12 14.81 -6.85
C PRO A 82 13.67 13.67 -5.98
N VAL A 83 13.60 13.82 -4.65
CA VAL A 83 13.69 12.71 -3.70
C VAL A 83 12.26 12.38 -3.28
N ALA A 84 11.87 11.12 -3.41
CA ALA A 84 10.53 10.66 -3.09
C ALA A 84 10.57 9.34 -2.30
N THR A 85 9.48 9.04 -1.60
CA THR A 85 9.30 7.77 -0.91
C THR A 85 8.83 6.68 -1.88
N ASP A 86 9.31 5.45 -1.68
CA ASP A 86 8.84 4.28 -2.39
C ASP A 86 7.56 3.68 -1.76
N SER A 87 7.12 2.52 -2.25
CA SER A 87 5.93 1.80 -1.76
C SER A 87 6.02 1.33 -0.31
N HIS A 88 7.20 1.37 0.31
CA HIS A 88 7.43 1.02 1.71
C HIS A 88 7.78 2.26 2.55
N GLY A 89 7.54 3.46 2.02
CA GLY A 89 7.89 4.72 2.68
C GLY A 89 9.40 4.97 2.74
N LYS A 90 10.24 4.16 2.07
CA LYS A 90 11.70 4.33 2.10
C LYS A 90 12.11 5.44 1.16
N TRP A 91 13.13 6.18 1.55
CA TRP A 91 13.70 7.25 0.73
C TRP A 91 15.22 7.30 0.86
N GLN A 92 15.87 7.88 -0.14
CA GLN A 92 17.32 8.12 -0.14
C GLN A 92 17.63 9.41 -0.91
N GLY A 93 18.52 10.23 -0.36
CA GLY A 93 19.00 11.46 -0.97
C GLY A 93 20.45 11.76 -0.57
N LYS A 94 21.09 12.70 -1.28
CA LYS A 94 22.46 13.13 -0.98
C LYS A 94 22.52 14.63 -0.80
N VAL A 95 23.23 15.09 0.25
CA VAL A 95 23.52 16.50 0.54
C VAL A 95 25.03 16.71 0.62
N ALA A 96 25.49 17.95 0.65
CA ALA A 96 26.89 18.25 0.95
C ALA A 96 27.20 17.94 2.42
N SER A 97 28.23 17.12 2.69
CA SER A 97 28.46 16.58 4.05
C SER A 97 28.89 17.65 5.06
N ASP A 98 29.52 18.72 4.59
CA ASP A 98 29.96 19.87 5.37
C ASP A 98 28.84 20.88 5.63
N GLN A 99 27.62 20.62 5.15
CA GLN A 99 26.45 21.51 5.28
C GLN A 99 25.37 20.96 6.23
N LEU A 100 25.61 19.80 6.86
CA LEU A 100 24.74 19.26 7.92
C LEU A 100 24.79 20.15 9.18
N PRO A 101 23.71 20.25 9.98
CA PRO A 101 22.40 19.62 9.81
C PRO A 101 21.58 20.13 8.62
N CYS A 102 20.63 19.34 8.18
CA CYS A 102 19.62 19.74 7.21
C CYS A 102 18.21 19.52 7.76
N LEU A 103 17.34 20.51 7.59
CA LEU A 103 15.90 20.41 7.78
C LEU A 103 15.30 19.61 6.63
N LEU A 104 14.48 18.61 6.96
CA LEU A 104 13.77 17.79 5.98
C LEU A 104 12.28 18.08 6.09
N LYS A 105 11.64 18.37 4.96
CA LYS A 105 10.18 18.48 4.85
C LYS A 105 9.64 17.47 3.86
N LEU A 106 8.65 16.72 4.30
CA LEU A 106 7.90 15.75 3.51
C LEU A 106 6.52 16.33 3.22
N SER A 107 6.09 16.22 1.96
CA SER A 107 4.82 16.75 1.47
C SER A 107 4.14 15.79 0.49
N GLY A 108 2.81 15.85 0.43
CA GLY A 108 1.99 14.99 -0.43
C GLY A 108 1.97 13.51 0.00
N GLY A 109 1.99 12.60 -0.97
CA GLY A 109 1.97 11.16 -0.75
C GLY A 109 0.61 10.57 -0.36
N THR A 110 0.62 9.29 0.02
CA THR A 110 -0.56 8.55 0.50
C THR A 110 -0.16 7.72 1.73
N PRO A 111 -0.73 7.99 2.92
CA PRO A 111 -1.68 9.07 3.22
C PRO A 111 -1.04 10.46 3.05
N ALA A 112 -1.84 11.47 2.67
CA ALA A 112 -1.36 12.82 2.45
C ALA A 112 -1.15 13.54 3.80
N ILE A 113 0.10 13.85 4.13
CA ILE A 113 0.48 14.53 5.38
C ILE A 113 1.75 15.34 5.18
N GLU A 114 1.85 16.46 5.88
CA GLU A 114 3.07 17.27 5.95
C GLU A 114 3.84 16.92 7.22
N LEU A 115 5.11 16.53 7.06
CA LEU A 115 5.96 16.17 8.20
C LEU A 115 7.33 16.83 8.12
N THR A 116 7.83 17.25 9.28
CA THR A 116 9.14 17.86 9.46
C THR A 116 10.07 16.96 10.28
N SER A 117 11.33 16.84 9.83
CA SER A 117 12.40 16.12 10.52
C SER A 117 13.73 16.86 10.33
N MET A 118 14.81 16.39 10.98
CA MET A 118 16.15 16.95 10.84
C MET A 118 17.21 15.85 10.74
N ALA A 119 18.14 16.02 9.80
CA ALA A 119 19.32 15.18 9.63
C ALA A 119 20.54 15.90 10.23
N PHE A 120 21.05 15.42 11.36
CA PHE A 120 22.25 15.99 12.01
C PHE A 120 23.56 15.37 11.53
N SER A 121 23.51 14.17 10.98
CA SER A 121 24.67 13.44 10.48
C SER A 121 24.28 12.59 9.27
N LYS A 122 25.27 12.05 8.55
CA LYS A 122 25.03 11.10 7.46
C LYS A 122 24.38 9.80 7.97
N GLY A 123 23.59 9.15 7.14
CA GLY A 123 22.96 7.86 7.46
C GLY A 123 21.45 7.97 7.67
N THR A 124 20.92 7.10 8.53
CA THR A 124 19.49 7.00 8.79
C THR A 124 18.91 8.30 9.33
N THR A 125 17.90 8.84 8.66
CA THR A 125 17.04 9.94 9.10
C THR A 125 15.60 9.59 8.73
N ASN A 126 14.79 9.23 9.71
CA ASN A 126 13.37 8.96 9.49
C ASN A 126 12.55 10.25 9.47
N ILE A 127 11.35 10.17 8.90
CA ILE A 127 10.36 11.27 8.90
C ILE A 127 9.04 10.70 9.41
N SER A 128 8.61 11.11 10.60
CA SER A 128 7.39 10.61 11.22
C SER A 128 6.79 11.64 12.19
N PRO A 129 5.54 11.45 12.64
CA PRO A 129 4.97 12.22 13.74
C PRO A 129 5.86 12.25 14.98
N LEU A 130 6.63 11.18 15.26
CA LEU A 130 7.56 11.15 16.40
C LEU A 130 8.79 12.03 16.21
N THR A 131 9.34 12.12 14.99
CA THR A 131 10.44 13.06 14.71
C THR A 131 9.95 14.50 14.78
N GLN A 132 8.75 14.77 14.27
CA GLN A 132 8.13 16.09 14.35
C GLN A 132 7.82 16.47 15.81
N ALA A 133 7.21 15.57 16.58
CA ALA A 133 6.93 15.76 18.01
C ALA A 133 8.18 16.09 18.82
N ALA A 134 9.30 15.42 18.54
CA ALA A 134 10.56 15.71 19.21
C ALA A 134 11.10 17.10 18.86
N LEU A 135 10.94 17.57 17.62
CA LEU A 135 11.29 18.95 17.24
C LEU A 135 10.39 19.96 17.96
N VAL A 136 9.08 19.74 17.96
CA VAL A 136 8.12 20.60 18.68
C VAL A 136 8.43 20.65 20.18
N LEU A 137 8.78 19.53 20.80
CA LEU A 137 9.20 19.48 22.21
C LEU A 137 10.52 20.20 22.46
N ALA A 138 11.46 20.17 21.52
CA ALA A 138 12.74 20.86 21.66
C ALA A 138 12.59 22.39 21.49
N THR A 139 11.71 22.83 20.59
CA THR A 139 11.58 24.25 20.22
C THR A 139 10.40 24.96 20.88
N HIS A 140 9.45 24.21 21.44
CA HIS A 140 8.17 24.72 21.95
C HIS A 140 7.38 25.52 20.89
N ASP A 141 7.41 25.06 19.64
CA ASP A 141 6.84 25.77 18.49
C ASP A 141 6.20 24.79 17.50
N THR A 142 4.87 24.89 17.35
CA THR A 142 4.07 24.07 16.43
C THR A 142 4.06 24.60 15.00
N GLU A 143 4.35 25.89 14.80
CA GLU A 143 4.31 26.54 13.48
C GLU A 143 5.66 26.45 12.75
N PHE A 144 6.71 26.00 13.45
CA PHE A 144 8.07 25.86 12.93
C PHE A 144 8.65 27.20 12.44
N ASP A 145 8.35 28.30 13.12
CA ASP A 145 8.85 29.65 12.81
C ASP A 145 10.39 29.69 12.87
N TRP A 146 10.99 28.91 13.78
CA TRP A 146 12.45 28.75 13.89
C TRP A 146 13.11 28.26 12.58
N THR A 147 12.37 27.64 11.66
CA THR A 147 12.95 27.13 10.40
C THR A 147 13.40 28.25 9.46
N ALA A 148 12.87 29.47 9.62
CA ALA A 148 13.21 30.63 8.80
C ALA A 148 14.58 31.22 9.13
N ASP A 149 15.03 31.13 10.39
CA ASP A 149 16.33 31.61 10.85
C ASP A 149 17.21 30.45 11.32
N LYS A 150 18.25 30.13 10.54
CA LYS A 150 19.15 29.02 10.83
C LYS A 150 19.91 29.16 12.15
N SER A 151 20.03 30.37 12.69
CA SER A 151 20.61 30.57 14.02
C SER A 151 19.71 30.11 15.17
N GLN A 152 18.43 29.86 14.89
CA GLN A 152 17.43 29.36 15.83
C GLN A 152 17.17 27.85 15.68
N TRP A 153 17.87 27.17 14.76
CA TRP A 153 17.73 25.72 14.63
C TRP A 153 18.19 25.02 15.90
N PRO A 154 17.40 24.06 16.43
CA PRO A 154 17.78 23.34 17.62
C PRO A 154 19.04 22.52 17.36
N ASP A 155 19.92 22.42 18.35
CA ASP A 155 21.09 21.56 18.24
C ASP A 155 20.73 20.08 18.45
N GLN A 156 21.63 19.18 18.07
CA GLN A 156 21.38 17.73 18.17
C GLN A 156 21.11 17.29 19.62
N THR A 157 21.74 17.92 20.61
CA THR A 157 21.58 17.56 22.02
C THR A 157 20.19 17.93 22.53
N GLU A 158 19.68 19.09 22.12
CA GLU A 158 18.32 19.54 22.43
C GLU A 158 17.28 18.57 21.86
N VAL A 159 17.41 18.21 20.58
CA VAL A 159 16.50 17.27 19.90
C VAL A 159 16.61 15.85 20.49
N ASP A 160 17.82 15.35 20.76
CA ASP A 160 18.01 14.03 21.38
C ASP A 160 17.41 13.98 22.80
N THR A 161 17.52 15.08 23.57
CA THR A 161 16.91 15.19 24.91
C THR A 161 15.39 15.18 24.84
N ALA A 162 14.81 15.92 23.89
CA ALA A 162 13.38 15.94 23.65
C ALA A 162 12.86 14.57 23.18
N ALA A 163 13.54 13.94 22.21
CA ALA A 163 13.22 12.61 21.71
C ALA A 163 13.29 11.53 22.81
N GLN A 164 14.30 11.61 23.69
CA GLN A 164 14.43 10.68 24.81
C GLN A 164 13.33 10.90 25.86
N SER A 165 12.96 12.15 26.13
CA SER A 165 11.86 12.49 27.04
C SER A 165 10.52 11.99 26.49
N LEU A 166 10.27 12.21 25.20
CA LEU A 166 9.13 11.65 24.48
C LEU A 166 9.09 10.13 24.61
N LEU A 167 10.16 9.43 24.24
CA LEU A 167 10.22 7.96 24.32
C LEU A 167 9.97 7.45 25.74
N ASN A 168 10.53 8.09 26.76
CA ASN A 168 10.32 7.70 28.16
C ASN A 168 8.85 7.83 28.57
N THR A 169 8.18 8.91 28.15
CA THR A 169 6.74 9.08 28.39
C THR A 169 5.91 8.08 27.60
N LEU A 170 6.21 7.87 26.32
CA LEU A 170 5.50 6.86 25.51
C LEU A 170 5.58 5.47 26.15
N LYS A 171 6.73 5.11 26.70
CA LYS A 171 6.90 3.86 27.46
C LYS A 171 6.10 3.83 28.75
N SER A 172 6.13 4.90 29.55
CA SER A 172 5.43 4.94 30.84
C SER A 172 3.92 4.93 30.66
N LYS A 173 3.44 5.54 29.57
CA LYS A 173 2.05 5.60 29.15
C LYS A 173 1.59 4.39 28.35
N GLY A 174 2.49 3.48 27.96
CA GLY A 174 2.13 2.24 27.26
C GLY A 174 2.07 2.31 25.73
N TYR A 175 2.31 3.48 25.12
CA TYR A 175 2.38 3.65 23.65
C TYR A 175 3.62 2.99 23.02
N ALA A 176 4.68 2.77 23.78
CA ALA A 176 5.90 2.13 23.30
C ALA A 176 6.30 0.98 24.21
N ALA A 177 6.79 -0.11 23.62
CA ALA A 177 7.34 -1.23 24.37
C ALA A 177 8.47 -0.76 25.29
N SER A 178 8.53 -1.28 26.52
CA SER A 178 9.59 -0.94 27.48
C SER A 178 10.99 -1.28 26.94
N THR A 179 11.07 -2.28 26.05
CA THR A 179 12.26 -2.75 25.34
C THR A 179 12.66 -1.91 24.12
N LEU A 180 11.82 -0.98 23.64
CA LEU A 180 12.15 -0.12 22.49
C LEU A 180 13.37 0.74 22.82
N THR A 181 14.36 0.81 21.94
CA THR A 181 15.59 1.59 22.18
C THR A 181 16.01 2.35 20.92
N GLY A 182 16.92 3.31 21.10
CA GLY A 182 17.43 4.15 20.03
C GLY A 182 16.72 5.51 19.95
N SER A 183 16.83 6.16 18.80
CA SER A 183 16.20 7.45 18.48
C SER A 183 15.19 7.30 17.33
N PRO A 184 14.05 8.02 17.38
CA PRO A 184 13.08 8.03 16.28
C PRO A 184 13.67 8.60 14.99
N PHE A 185 14.74 9.40 15.07
CA PHE A 185 15.41 9.97 13.90
C PHE A 185 16.35 8.97 13.22
N SER A 186 17.21 8.30 13.99
CA SER A 186 18.37 7.57 13.45
C SER A 186 18.29 6.05 13.54
N THR A 187 17.27 5.50 14.21
CA THR A 187 17.06 4.05 14.28
C THR A 187 16.30 3.58 13.05
N ALA A 188 16.90 2.71 12.24
CA ALA A 188 16.21 2.16 11.09
C ALA A 188 15.00 1.31 11.55
N PHE A 189 13.86 1.50 10.89
CA PHE A 189 12.65 0.70 11.12
C PHE A 189 11.90 0.48 9.79
N ALA A 190 11.01 -0.49 9.73
CA ALA A 190 10.07 -0.69 8.62
C ALA A 190 8.65 -0.37 9.09
N ALA A 191 7.79 0.09 8.18
CA ALA A 191 6.37 0.31 8.47
C ALA A 191 5.63 -1.04 8.46
N ASP A 192 5.86 -1.85 9.50
CA ASP A 192 5.43 -3.24 9.63
C ASP A 192 4.71 -3.56 10.96
N GLY A 193 4.34 -2.52 11.72
CA GLY A 193 3.69 -2.64 13.02
C GLY A 193 4.61 -3.09 14.15
N THR A 194 5.94 -3.08 13.96
CA THR A 194 6.91 -3.49 14.99
C THR A 194 7.85 -2.37 15.42
N GLY A 195 8.45 -2.50 16.61
CA GLY A 195 9.50 -1.59 17.08
C GLY A 195 9.06 -0.13 17.14
N TRP A 196 9.69 0.73 16.34
CA TRP A 196 9.33 2.15 16.24
C TRP A 196 8.01 2.37 15.50
N ASP A 197 7.63 1.48 14.59
CA ASP A 197 6.35 1.58 13.88
C ASP A 197 5.16 1.24 14.79
N ALA A 198 5.31 0.25 15.68
CA ALA A 198 4.32 -0.02 16.72
C ALA A 198 4.04 1.21 17.60
N ALA A 199 5.06 2.03 17.88
CA ALA A 199 4.90 3.27 18.62
C ALA A 199 4.22 4.36 17.78
N LEU A 200 4.41 4.35 16.46
CA LEU A 200 3.70 5.23 15.53
C LEU A 200 2.23 4.83 15.42
N ASP A 201 1.92 3.54 15.33
CA ASP A 201 0.56 3.00 15.36
C ASP A 201 -0.20 3.41 16.62
N ALA A 202 0.41 3.21 17.79
CA ALA A 202 -0.23 3.58 19.05
C ALA A 202 -0.50 5.10 19.14
N ILE A 203 0.33 5.93 18.51
CA ILE A 203 0.12 7.38 18.43
C ILE A 203 -0.94 7.73 17.38
N ARG A 204 -0.99 7.01 16.25
CA ARG A 204 -2.05 7.14 15.26
C ARG A 204 -3.41 6.80 15.89
N ASP A 205 -3.51 5.69 16.61
CA ASP A 205 -4.71 5.28 17.36
C ASP A 205 -5.19 6.42 18.28
N LEU A 206 -4.27 7.04 19.03
CA LEU A 206 -4.60 8.13 19.95
C LEU A 206 -5.23 9.34 19.25
N VAL A 207 -4.70 9.72 18.09
CA VAL A 207 -5.11 10.95 17.39
C VAL A 207 -6.27 10.73 16.43
N GLU A 208 -6.49 9.48 15.99
CA GLU A 208 -7.60 9.09 15.12
C GLU A 208 -8.82 8.56 15.90
N ASP A 209 -8.67 8.18 17.18
CA ASP A 209 -9.79 7.76 18.02
C ASP A 209 -10.76 8.93 18.28
N PRO A 210 -12.01 8.88 17.77
CA PRO A 210 -12.98 9.95 17.98
C PRO A 210 -13.45 10.08 19.44
N ALA A 211 -13.16 9.10 20.30
CA ALA A 211 -13.40 9.15 21.74
C ALA A 211 -12.19 9.70 22.54
N SER A 212 -11.05 9.91 21.89
CA SER A 212 -9.85 10.50 22.49
C SER A 212 -10.06 11.98 22.84
N SER A 213 -9.36 12.44 23.87
CA SER A 213 -9.30 13.87 24.22
C SER A 213 -8.31 14.66 23.36
N ILE A 214 -7.64 14.01 22.40
CA ILE A 214 -6.67 14.62 21.49
C ILE A 214 -7.12 14.30 20.06
N ALA A 215 -7.66 15.29 19.35
CA ALA A 215 -8.19 15.15 18.00
C ALA A 215 -7.12 15.56 16.96
N GLY A 216 -6.50 14.55 16.35
CA GLY A 216 -5.53 14.75 15.28
C GLY A 216 -4.12 15.13 15.75
N TYR A 217 -3.19 15.14 14.79
CA TYR A 217 -1.78 15.44 15.06
C TYR A 217 -1.56 16.89 15.52
N ASP A 218 -2.36 17.86 15.06
CA ASP A 218 -2.19 19.26 15.43
C ASP A 218 -2.43 19.49 16.94
N GLU A 219 -3.48 18.90 17.50
CA GLU A 219 -3.77 19.01 18.94
C GLU A 219 -2.71 18.27 19.78
N LEU A 220 -2.21 17.14 19.28
CA LEU A 220 -1.07 16.46 19.89
C LEU A 220 0.17 17.37 19.91
N MET A 221 0.53 17.97 18.77
CA MET A 221 1.69 18.88 18.69
C MET A 221 1.51 20.09 19.62
N GLN A 222 0.32 20.66 19.72
CA GLN A 222 0.05 21.76 20.64
C GLN A 222 0.23 21.36 22.12
N LEU A 223 -0.28 20.19 22.51
CA LEU A 223 -0.09 19.65 23.85
C LEU A 223 1.40 19.46 24.18
N LEU A 224 2.18 19.02 23.20
CA LEU A 224 3.63 18.84 23.35
C LEU A 224 4.36 20.19 23.45
N ALA A 225 4.02 21.17 22.62
CA ALA A 225 4.60 22.51 22.66
C ALA A 225 4.38 23.19 24.03
N ASP A 226 3.20 22.99 24.63
CA ASP A 226 2.86 23.50 25.96
C ASP A 226 3.62 22.80 27.10
N GLY A 227 4.47 21.80 26.80
CA GLY A 227 5.22 21.03 27.78
C GLY A 227 4.35 20.03 28.57
N ASN A 228 3.13 19.77 28.09
CA ASN A 228 2.15 18.92 28.75
C ASN A 228 2.29 17.44 28.37
N LEU A 229 3.50 16.99 28.00
CA LEU A 229 3.79 15.62 27.58
C LEU A 229 3.25 14.55 28.57
N ASN A 230 3.27 14.81 29.88
CA ASN A 230 2.75 13.89 30.89
C ASN A 230 1.21 13.80 30.94
N SER A 231 0.51 14.73 30.30
CA SER A 231 -0.95 14.78 30.18
C SER A 231 -1.49 13.88 29.08
N LEU A 232 -0.61 13.22 28.30
CA LEU A 232 -1.04 12.14 27.41
C LEU A 232 -1.83 11.09 28.20
N PRO A 233 -3.01 10.68 27.70
CA PRO A 233 -3.78 9.62 28.35
C PRO A 233 -2.97 8.32 28.35
N ASP A 234 -3.18 7.48 29.36
CA ASP A 234 -2.54 6.16 29.37
C ASP A 234 -3.10 5.35 28.19
N TYR A 235 -2.22 4.72 27.41
CA TYR A 235 -2.61 3.79 26.37
C TYR A 235 -3.22 2.56 27.05
N SER A 236 -4.55 2.49 27.02
CA SER A 236 -5.31 1.43 27.69
C SER A 236 -5.28 0.10 26.94
N GLY A 237 -4.50 0.02 25.84
CA GLY A 237 -4.24 -1.13 24.98
C GLY A 237 -5.25 -2.23 25.17
N GLY A 238 -6.41 -2.13 24.49
CA GLY A 238 -7.57 -2.99 24.72
C GLY A 238 -7.17 -4.43 25.02
N ASN A 239 -7.13 -4.80 26.31
CA ASN A 239 -6.67 -6.07 26.89
C ASN A 239 -5.70 -6.92 26.05
N ASN A 240 -4.38 -6.73 26.23
CA ASN A 240 -3.38 -7.69 25.74
C ASN A 240 -3.23 -8.93 26.67
N PRO A 241 -2.91 -10.13 26.13
CA PRO A 241 -1.76 -10.82 26.68
C PRO A 241 -0.72 -11.20 25.61
N ASN A 242 0.51 -10.75 25.85
CA ASN A 242 1.80 -11.12 25.23
C ASN A 242 2.19 -10.36 23.93
N PRO A 243 3.49 -10.35 23.55
CA PRO A 243 4.05 -9.39 22.61
C PRO A 243 3.28 -9.42 21.29
N VAL A 244 2.83 -8.25 20.86
CA VAL A 244 2.04 -8.07 19.64
C VAL A 244 3.00 -8.33 18.48
N ASN A 245 2.96 -9.57 17.97
CA ASN A 245 3.12 -9.85 16.54
C ASN A 245 2.26 -8.85 15.75
N PRO A 246 2.56 -8.58 14.45
CA PRO A 246 1.70 -7.77 13.58
C PRO A 246 0.24 -8.09 13.90
N VAL A 247 -0.60 -7.06 14.09
CA VAL A 247 -2.01 -7.25 14.47
C VAL A 247 -2.60 -8.22 13.45
N ASN A 248 -2.62 -9.49 13.82
CA ASN A 248 -3.23 -10.51 13.02
C ASN A 248 -4.70 -10.12 13.00
N PRO A 249 -5.34 -10.05 11.82
CA PRO A 249 -6.78 -10.14 11.78
C PRO A 249 -7.27 -11.27 12.70
N PRO A 250 -8.50 -11.18 13.24
CA PRO A 250 -9.13 -12.27 13.97
C PRO A 250 -8.72 -13.63 13.40
N THR A 251 -8.24 -14.51 14.27
CA THR A 251 -7.66 -15.85 13.97
C THR A 251 -8.58 -16.81 13.20
N THR A 252 -9.70 -16.35 12.67
CA THR A 252 -10.59 -17.14 11.84
C THR A 252 -10.01 -17.29 10.44
N SER A 253 -9.56 -18.50 10.11
CA SER A 253 -9.60 -18.96 8.72
C SER A 253 -11.09 -19.05 8.38
N GLY A 254 -11.59 -18.09 7.61
CA GLY A 254 -12.99 -18.04 7.22
C GLY A 254 -13.20 -18.59 5.82
N ALA A 255 -14.39 -19.11 5.55
CA ALA A 255 -14.88 -19.33 4.20
C ALA A 255 -16.19 -18.56 4.05
N VAL A 256 -16.39 -17.93 2.90
CA VAL A 256 -17.63 -17.25 2.55
C VAL A 256 -18.06 -17.75 1.19
N ASP A 257 -19.16 -18.49 1.17
CA ASP A 257 -19.73 -19.05 -0.04
C ASP A 257 -20.10 -17.94 -1.03
N LYS A 258 -20.11 -18.27 -2.32
CA LYS A 258 -20.67 -17.40 -3.35
C LYS A 258 -22.15 -17.12 -3.08
N ALA A 259 -22.65 -16.00 -3.59
CA ALA A 259 -24.06 -15.67 -3.53
C ALA A 259 -24.87 -16.67 -4.39
N ASP A 260 -25.96 -17.18 -3.83
CA ASP A 260 -26.96 -17.90 -4.63
C ASP A 260 -27.82 -16.88 -5.38
N LEU A 261 -27.38 -16.57 -6.61
CA LEU A 261 -28.10 -15.67 -7.50
C LEU A 261 -29.18 -16.40 -8.32
N GLY A 262 -29.40 -17.69 -8.06
CA GLY A 262 -30.32 -18.53 -8.80
C GLY A 262 -29.78 -19.00 -10.15
N ASN A 263 -30.59 -19.81 -10.85
CA ASN A 263 -30.18 -20.49 -12.09
C ASN A 263 -30.52 -19.74 -13.38
N ASN A 264 -31.07 -18.52 -13.28
CA ASN A 264 -31.45 -17.76 -14.46
C ASN A 264 -30.22 -17.08 -15.04
N SER A 265 -29.59 -17.61 -16.07
CA SER A 265 -28.37 -17.03 -16.69
C SER A 265 -28.59 -15.67 -17.38
N ASP A 266 -29.82 -15.17 -17.47
CA ASP A 266 -30.16 -13.86 -18.06
C ASP A 266 -31.32 -13.21 -17.28
N PRO A 267 -31.07 -12.74 -16.03
CA PRO A 267 -32.12 -12.13 -15.22
C PRO A 267 -32.58 -10.82 -15.83
N THR A 268 -33.89 -10.62 -15.87
CA THR A 268 -34.43 -9.28 -16.09
C THR A 268 -34.01 -8.36 -14.95
N THR A 269 -33.95 -7.05 -15.21
CA THR A 269 -33.67 -6.05 -14.16
C THR A 269 -34.61 -6.23 -12.96
N SER A 270 -35.89 -6.55 -13.18
CA SER A 270 -36.86 -6.75 -12.09
C SER A 270 -36.56 -7.98 -11.24
N GLU A 271 -36.08 -9.06 -11.84
CA GLU A 271 -35.70 -10.29 -11.12
C GLU A 271 -34.44 -10.07 -10.29
N PHE A 272 -33.43 -9.41 -10.86
CA PHE A 272 -32.22 -9.01 -10.14
C PHE A 272 -32.57 -8.15 -8.92
N LEU A 273 -33.40 -7.11 -9.12
CA LEU A 273 -33.82 -6.22 -8.03
C LEU A 273 -34.53 -6.96 -6.91
N THR A 274 -35.45 -7.85 -7.27
CA THR A 274 -36.22 -8.63 -6.30
C THR A 274 -35.29 -9.51 -5.47
N LEU A 275 -34.33 -10.18 -6.12
CA LEU A 275 -33.37 -11.04 -5.46
C LEU A 275 -32.41 -10.26 -4.55
N MET A 276 -31.76 -9.22 -5.09
CA MET A 276 -30.77 -8.43 -4.34
C MET A 276 -31.39 -7.70 -3.15
N SER A 277 -32.65 -7.26 -3.29
CA SER A 277 -33.37 -6.53 -2.23
C SER A 277 -34.03 -7.43 -1.20
N ALA A 278 -34.16 -8.73 -1.46
CA ALA A 278 -34.80 -9.68 -0.56
C ALA A 278 -33.85 -10.33 0.45
N ASN A 279 -32.53 -10.20 0.23
CA ASN A 279 -31.52 -10.94 0.96
C ASN A 279 -30.50 -10.01 1.62
N SER A 280 -29.89 -10.52 2.68
CA SER A 280 -28.63 -10.02 3.22
C SER A 280 -27.54 -11.00 2.81
N TRP A 281 -26.50 -10.51 2.18
CA TRP A 281 -25.46 -11.31 1.55
C TRP A 281 -24.26 -11.43 2.48
N PRO A 282 -23.87 -12.65 2.89
CA PRO A 282 -22.64 -12.85 3.66
C PRO A 282 -21.43 -12.39 2.83
N VAL A 283 -20.56 -11.60 3.44
CA VAL A 283 -19.29 -11.16 2.84
C VAL A 283 -18.20 -11.25 3.89
N ALA A 284 -17.00 -11.64 3.48
CA ALA A 284 -15.80 -11.42 4.26
C ALA A 284 -15.45 -9.93 4.16
N ILE A 285 -15.37 -9.26 5.30
CA ILE A 285 -14.65 -8.00 5.45
C ILE A 285 -13.20 -8.39 5.68
N TYR A 286 -12.36 -8.13 4.69
CA TYR A 286 -10.98 -8.61 4.69
C TYR A 286 -9.97 -7.48 4.75
N GLU A 287 -10.37 -6.23 4.57
CA GLU A 287 -9.51 -5.07 4.82
C GLU A 287 -10.31 -4.08 5.65
N VAL A 288 -9.74 -3.63 6.76
CA VAL A 288 -10.37 -2.68 7.68
C VAL A 288 -9.36 -1.64 8.16
N PRO A 289 -9.82 -0.43 8.52
CA PRO A 289 -8.95 0.53 9.21
C PRO A 289 -8.46 -0.05 10.53
N ALA A 290 -7.21 0.26 10.89
CA ALA A 290 -6.64 -0.12 12.18
C ALA A 290 -7.47 0.39 13.37
N SER A 291 -8.23 1.47 13.20
CA SER A 291 -9.16 2.01 14.20
C SER A 291 -10.41 1.16 14.43
N ASN A 292 -10.70 0.19 13.55
CA ASN A 292 -11.90 -0.66 13.62
C ASN A 292 -11.61 -2.15 13.31
N PRO A 293 -10.67 -2.80 14.04
CA PRO A 293 -10.28 -4.18 13.78
C PRO A 293 -11.43 -5.18 14.02
N GLN A 294 -12.42 -4.80 14.84
CA GLN A 294 -13.61 -5.61 15.13
C GLN A 294 -14.52 -5.83 13.91
N TRP A 295 -14.37 -5.02 12.86
CA TRP A 295 -15.13 -5.18 11.62
C TRP A 295 -14.68 -6.38 10.79
N TYR A 296 -13.41 -6.79 10.95
CA TYR A 296 -12.81 -7.87 10.19
C TYR A 296 -13.53 -9.20 10.43
N GLY A 297 -13.71 -9.98 9.37
CA GLY A 297 -14.30 -11.31 9.42
C GLY A 297 -15.59 -11.40 8.60
N THR A 298 -16.46 -12.36 8.92
CA THR A 298 -17.71 -12.53 8.16
C THR A 298 -18.74 -11.50 8.58
N GLY A 299 -18.92 -10.47 7.75
CA GLY A 299 -19.96 -9.45 7.86
C GLY A 299 -21.15 -9.73 6.93
N SER A 300 -21.90 -8.67 6.62
CA SER A 300 -23.01 -8.76 5.67
C SER A 300 -23.20 -7.49 4.86
N LEU A 301 -23.60 -7.68 3.60
CA LEU A 301 -24.05 -6.63 2.70
C LEU A 301 -25.57 -6.75 2.50
N THR A 302 -26.31 -5.73 2.87
CA THR A 302 -27.75 -5.65 2.59
C THR A 302 -27.99 -4.57 1.55
N ILE A 303 -28.60 -4.96 0.44
CA ILE A 303 -29.06 -4.03 -0.58
C ILE A 303 -30.57 -3.99 -0.48
N GLY A 304 -31.17 -2.81 -0.62
CA GLY A 304 -32.62 -2.65 -0.61
C GLY A 304 -33.00 -1.60 -1.61
N GLY A 305 -34.17 -1.70 -2.23
CA GLY A 305 -34.58 -0.68 -3.18
C GLY A 305 -36.01 -0.81 -3.66
N THR A 306 -36.52 0.31 -4.14
CA THR A 306 -37.81 0.46 -4.81
C THR A 306 -37.59 1.18 -6.15
N ASP A 307 -38.70 1.53 -6.80
CA ASP A 307 -38.73 2.43 -7.96
C ASP A 307 -38.45 3.90 -7.62
N THR A 308 -38.24 4.23 -6.34
CA THR A 308 -38.13 5.61 -5.85
C THR A 308 -36.88 5.86 -5.02
N ASN A 309 -36.46 4.90 -4.20
CA ASN A 309 -35.29 5.02 -3.34
C ASN A 309 -34.56 3.68 -3.23
N TRP A 310 -33.28 3.69 -2.91
CA TRP A 310 -32.53 2.46 -2.64
C TRP A 310 -31.40 2.68 -1.64
N THR A 311 -30.96 1.59 -1.03
CA THR A 311 -30.03 1.55 0.10
C THR A 311 -28.96 0.49 -0.08
N MET A 312 -27.78 0.77 0.45
CA MET A 312 -26.74 -0.23 0.68
C MET A 312 -26.26 -0.10 2.12
N GLU A 313 -26.24 -1.21 2.84
CA GLU A 313 -25.76 -1.29 4.21
C GLU A 313 -24.71 -2.39 4.32
N LEU A 314 -23.50 -2.01 4.72
CA LEU A 314 -22.41 -2.91 5.05
C LEU A 314 -22.28 -3.04 6.56
N ARG A 315 -22.21 -4.27 7.07
CA ARG A 315 -21.99 -4.57 8.48
C ARG A 315 -20.72 -5.38 8.68
N GLY A 316 -20.00 -5.07 9.75
CA GLY A 316 -18.81 -5.80 10.18
C GLY A 316 -19.14 -7.14 10.81
N ALA A 317 -18.11 -7.93 11.10
CA ALA A 317 -18.25 -9.24 11.73
C ALA A 317 -18.84 -9.18 13.14
N ASP A 318 -18.62 -8.08 13.86
CA ASP A 318 -19.24 -7.78 15.15
C ASP A 318 -20.72 -7.37 15.05
N GLY A 319 -21.24 -7.21 13.83
CA GLY A 319 -22.61 -6.77 13.53
C GLY A 319 -22.79 -5.25 13.53
N SER A 320 -21.74 -4.47 13.79
CA SER A 320 -21.79 -3.01 13.71
C SER A 320 -22.02 -2.55 12.26
N VAL A 321 -22.61 -1.36 12.10
CA VAL A 321 -22.82 -0.76 10.78
C VAL A 321 -21.54 -0.04 10.38
N ILE A 322 -20.92 -0.49 9.30
CA ILE A 322 -19.74 0.15 8.70
C ILE A 322 -20.18 1.32 7.82
N SER A 323 -21.16 1.07 6.96
CA SER A 323 -21.74 2.06 6.06
C SER A 323 -23.22 1.77 5.87
N SER A 324 -24.06 2.80 5.85
CA SER A 324 -25.50 2.67 5.57
C SER A 324 -25.94 3.89 4.76
N LEU A 325 -26.06 3.66 3.46
CA LEU A 325 -26.27 4.69 2.46
C LEU A 325 -27.65 4.57 1.84
N THR A 326 -28.19 5.71 1.42
CA THR A 326 -29.49 5.79 0.71
C THR A 326 -29.35 6.74 -0.47
N ALA A 327 -29.89 6.38 -1.62
CA ALA A 327 -29.96 7.21 -2.81
C ALA A 327 -31.41 7.38 -3.29
N GLN A 328 -31.68 8.55 -3.88
CA GLN A 328 -32.96 8.85 -4.52
C GLN A 328 -32.95 8.40 -5.99
N GLY A 329 -34.13 8.06 -6.50
CA GLY A 329 -34.32 7.50 -7.83
C GLY A 329 -34.52 5.99 -7.78
N ALA A 330 -35.10 5.46 -8.86
CA ALA A 330 -35.30 4.02 -9.01
C ALA A 330 -33.97 3.27 -8.93
N PHE A 331 -33.93 2.18 -8.15
CA PHE A 331 -32.74 1.33 -8.07
C PHE A 331 -32.30 0.83 -9.47
N THR A 332 -33.26 0.61 -10.38
CA THR A 332 -33.03 0.27 -11.79
C THR A 332 -32.07 1.23 -12.50
N SER A 333 -32.06 2.52 -12.11
CA SER A 333 -31.30 3.56 -12.79
C SER A 333 -29.84 3.63 -12.35
N ALA A 334 -29.52 3.02 -11.20
CA ALA A 334 -28.15 2.91 -10.69
C ALA A 334 -27.41 1.70 -11.28
N LEU A 335 -28.15 0.75 -11.86
CA LEU A 335 -27.59 -0.42 -12.52
C LEU A 335 -26.96 0.00 -13.85
N THR A 336 -25.63 0.04 -13.89
CA THR A 336 -24.94 -0.09 -15.18
C THR A 336 -25.18 -1.52 -15.68
N ALA A 337 -25.75 -1.64 -16.88
CA ALA A 337 -26.30 -2.90 -17.36
C ALA A 337 -25.26 -4.02 -17.44
N PHE A 338 -25.67 -5.22 -17.04
CA PHE A 338 -25.07 -6.50 -17.40
C PHE A 338 -25.03 -6.61 -18.92
N SER A 339 -23.95 -6.20 -19.57
CA SER A 339 -23.80 -6.49 -20.98
C SER A 339 -23.22 -7.89 -21.12
N SER A 340 -23.96 -8.80 -21.74
CA SER A 340 -23.37 -9.94 -22.41
C SER A 340 -22.93 -9.48 -23.80
N THR A 341 -21.63 -9.33 -24.01
CA THR A 341 -21.11 -9.11 -25.37
C THR A 341 -20.70 -10.46 -25.93
N ASP A 342 -21.54 -11.04 -26.78
CA ASP A 342 -21.15 -12.20 -27.59
C ASP A 342 -20.24 -11.75 -28.73
N LEU A 343 -18.93 -12.03 -28.59
CA LEU A 343 -17.93 -11.72 -29.60
C LEU A 343 -17.83 -12.80 -30.69
N GLY A 344 -18.71 -13.81 -30.70
CA GLY A 344 -18.71 -14.94 -31.63
C GLY A 344 -17.64 -16.01 -31.34
N VAL A 345 -16.86 -15.82 -30.27
CA VAL A 345 -15.83 -16.74 -29.75
C VAL A 345 -15.90 -16.89 -28.24
N THR A 346 -16.36 -15.86 -27.53
CA THR A 346 -16.65 -15.90 -26.09
C THR A 346 -17.74 -14.87 -25.78
N THR A 347 -18.61 -15.19 -24.83
CA THR A 347 -19.55 -14.23 -24.24
C THR A 347 -18.86 -13.58 -23.05
N ILE A 348 -18.71 -12.26 -23.08
CA ILE A 348 -18.17 -11.48 -21.95
C ILE A 348 -19.35 -10.97 -21.15
N TYR A 349 -19.42 -11.34 -19.87
CA TYR A 349 -20.42 -10.88 -18.93
C TYR A 349 -19.84 -9.70 -18.13
N ALA A 350 -20.48 -8.54 -18.19
CA ALA A 350 -20.08 -7.39 -17.37
C ALA A 350 -20.75 -7.47 -15.98
N PRO A 351 -20.01 -7.27 -14.88
CA PRO A 351 -20.59 -7.23 -13.54
C PRO A 351 -21.62 -6.10 -13.42
N GLY A 352 -22.65 -6.34 -12.60
CA GLY A 352 -23.54 -5.28 -12.16
C GLY A 352 -22.80 -4.41 -11.15
N HIS A 353 -22.62 -3.13 -11.47
CA HIS A 353 -21.94 -2.18 -10.59
C HIS A 353 -22.98 -1.28 -9.90
N LEU A 354 -22.94 -1.30 -8.57
CA LEU A 354 -23.76 -0.51 -7.66
C LEU A 354 -22.87 0.50 -6.94
N PHE A 355 -23.32 1.76 -6.96
CA PHE A 355 -22.50 2.85 -6.48
C PHE A 355 -23.33 3.93 -5.79
N ILE A 356 -22.98 4.24 -4.54
CA ILE A 356 -23.47 5.45 -3.85
C ILE A 356 -22.26 6.24 -3.38
N ASN A 357 -22.19 7.50 -3.82
CA ASN A 357 -21.18 8.45 -3.39
C ASN A 357 -21.85 9.74 -2.90
N LYS A 358 -21.59 10.08 -1.65
CA LYS A 358 -21.99 11.34 -1.00
C LYS A 358 -20.78 12.12 -0.46
N GLY A 359 -19.57 11.60 -0.64
CA GLY A 359 -18.33 12.06 -0.02
C GLY A 359 -17.25 10.98 -0.13
N THR A 360 -16.17 11.13 0.64
CA THR A 360 -15.04 10.20 0.64
C THR A 360 -14.94 9.35 1.90
N ALA A 361 -15.71 9.66 2.96
CA ALA A 361 -15.69 8.88 4.19
C ALA A 361 -16.29 7.47 3.98
N ILE A 362 -15.91 6.52 4.84
CA ILE A 362 -16.43 5.14 4.86
C ILE A 362 -17.97 5.10 4.88
N THR A 363 -18.59 6.03 5.62
CA THR A 363 -20.05 6.14 5.77
C THR A 363 -20.73 6.90 4.62
N GLU A 364 -19.98 7.46 3.68
CA GLU A 364 -20.46 8.33 2.60
C GLU A 364 -20.24 7.73 1.20
N PHE A 365 -19.36 6.73 1.09
CA PHE A 365 -18.97 6.10 -0.15
C PHE A 365 -19.10 4.58 -0.05
N GLN A 366 -19.78 3.97 -1.01
CA GLN A 366 -19.79 2.52 -1.17
C GLN A 366 -19.88 2.13 -2.64
N ASN A 367 -18.99 1.21 -3.01
CA ASN A 367 -18.89 0.60 -4.33
C ASN A 367 -19.11 -0.91 -4.20
N THR A 368 -19.92 -1.51 -5.06
CA THR A 368 -20.18 -2.95 -5.07
C THR A 368 -20.31 -3.47 -6.49
N TYR A 369 -19.59 -4.53 -6.80
CA TYR A 369 -19.70 -5.32 -8.01
C TYR A 369 -20.40 -6.64 -7.69
N VAL A 370 -21.35 -7.01 -8.54
CA VAL A 370 -22.09 -8.26 -8.46
C VAL A 370 -21.97 -8.97 -9.80
N GLU A 371 -21.29 -10.11 -9.82
CA GLU A 371 -21.20 -10.98 -10.99
C GLU A 371 -22.25 -12.08 -10.90
N TRP A 372 -23.12 -12.10 -11.90
CA TRP A 372 -24.26 -13.00 -11.88
C TRP A 372 -23.88 -14.48 -12.00
N ASP A 373 -22.99 -14.82 -12.94
CA ASP A 373 -22.66 -16.22 -13.25
C ASP A 373 -21.82 -16.89 -12.17
N SER A 374 -20.89 -16.13 -11.57
CA SER A 374 -20.00 -16.63 -10.53
C SER A 374 -20.63 -16.55 -9.14
N GLY A 375 -21.67 -15.71 -8.96
CA GLY A 375 -22.20 -15.36 -7.65
C GLY A 375 -21.23 -14.48 -6.85
N LEU A 376 -20.21 -13.90 -7.48
CA LEU A 376 -19.25 -13.03 -6.82
C LEU A 376 -19.93 -11.70 -6.45
N ILE A 377 -19.77 -11.32 -5.19
CA ILE A 377 -20.05 -9.98 -4.68
C ILE A 377 -18.73 -9.49 -4.11
N GLU A 378 -18.25 -8.36 -4.57
CA GLU A 378 -17.07 -7.69 -4.03
C GLU A 378 -17.23 -6.18 -4.06
N GLY A 379 -16.48 -5.47 -3.25
CA GLY A 379 -16.58 -4.03 -3.21
C GLY A 379 -15.78 -3.40 -2.09
N SER A 380 -16.04 -2.10 -1.91
CA SER A 380 -15.40 -1.31 -0.87
C SER A 380 -16.33 -0.25 -0.29
N ALA A 381 -16.01 0.20 0.92
CA ALA A 381 -16.56 1.39 1.54
C ALA A 381 -15.43 2.39 1.83
N GLY A 382 -15.74 3.68 1.66
CA GLY A 382 -14.76 4.77 1.70
C GLY A 382 -14.10 5.03 0.34
N GLY A 383 -13.81 6.29 0.06
CA GLY A 383 -13.33 6.76 -1.24
C GLY A 383 -11.91 6.29 -1.57
N GLY A 384 -11.14 5.89 -0.57
CA GLY A 384 -9.83 5.25 -0.72
C GLY A 384 -9.89 3.72 -0.73
N GLY A 385 -11.06 3.12 -0.49
CA GLY A 385 -11.21 1.67 -0.32
C GLY A 385 -10.76 1.18 1.06
N GLU A 386 -10.91 2.01 2.09
CA GLU A 386 -10.48 1.79 3.46
C GLU A 386 -11.10 0.54 4.11
N VAL A 387 -12.28 0.14 3.63
CA VAL A 387 -12.87 -1.17 3.95
C VAL A 387 -13.11 -1.94 2.66
N LYS A 388 -12.62 -3.17 2.57
CA LYS A 388 -12.88 -4.06 1.44
C LYS A 388 -13.61 -5.31 1.87
N PHE A 389 -14.49 -5.77 1.00
CA PHE A 389 -15.31 -6.93 1.25
C PHE A 389 -15.53 -7.77 0.01
N ARG A 390 -15.71 -9.07 0.20
CA ARG A 390 -16.10 -9.99 -0.87
C ARG A 390 -16.72 -11.28 -0.35
N ASN A 391 -17.37 -12.03 -1.23
CA ASN A 391 -17.67 -13.43 -1.01
C ASN A 391 -16.79 -14.33 -1.91
N SER A 392 -17.17 -15.60 -2.05
CA SER A 392 -16.47 -16.56 -2.90
C SER A 392 -15.00 -16.77 -2.46
N LEU A 393 -14.83 -16.98 -1.15
CA LEU A 393 -13.54 -17.24 -0.50
C LEU A 393 -13.56 -18.62 0.14
N LEU A 394 -12.58 -19.46 -0.22
CA LEU A 394 -12.36 -20.76 0.41
C LEU A 394 -11.52 -20.64 1.68
N ALA A 395 -10.62 -19.66 1.73
CA ALA A 395 -9.87 -19.30 2.92
C ALA A 395 -9.45 -17.82 2.86
N TYR A 396 -9.48 -17.15 4.00
CA TYR A 396 -8.90 -15.83 4.22
C TYR A 396 -8.60 -15.65 5.72
N GLY A 397 -7.78 -14.65 6.06
CA GLY A 397 -7.43 -14.26 7.43
C GLY A 397 -6.22 -14.98 8.01
N ALA A 398 -5.83 -14.59 9.23
CA ALA A 398 -4.51 -14.87 9.77
C ALA A 398 -4.16 -16.36 9.95
N SER A 399 -5.17 -17.24 9.98
CA SER A 399 -4.93 -18.68 10.14
C SER A 399 -4.56 -19.32 8.81
N VAL A 400 -3.35 -19.88 8.76
CA VAL A 400 -2.83 -20.63 7.61
C VAL A 400 -3.81 -21.71 7.19
N PRO A 401 -4.35 -21.68 5.96
CA PRO A 401 -5.31 -22.68 5.52
C PRO A 401 -4.61 -24.02 5.34
N LYS A 402 -5.38 -25.10 5.55
CA LYS A 402 -4.88 -26.47 5.37
C LYS A 402 -4.24 -26.64 3.98
N ALA A 403 -4.87 -26.08 2.95
CA ALA A 403 -4.39 -26.06 1.58
C ALA A 403 -2.95 -25.54 1.44
N LEU A 404 -2.55 -24.52 2.21
CA LEU A 404 -1.17 -24.02 2.22
C LEU A 404 -0.26 -24.87 3.09
N SER A 405 -0.71 -25.23 4.31
CA SER A 405 0.10 -26.03 5.23
C SER A 405 0.47 -27.42 4.68
N ASP A 406 -0.39 -28.03 3.86
CA ASP A 406 -0.13 -29.31 3.20
C ASP A 406 0.98 -29.22 2.14
N LEU A 407 1.24 -28.00 1.62
CA LEU A 407 2.32 -27.75 0.67
C LEU A 407 3.70 -27.68 1.33
N ALA A 408 3.78 -27.72 2.66
CA ALA A 408 5.05 -27.59 3.39
C ALA A 408 6.14 -28.52 2.82
N GLY A 409 7.31 -27.94 2.55
CA GLY A 409 8.40 -28.58 1.82
C GLY A 409 9.02 -27.63 0.79
N THR A 410 10.02 -28.12 0.06
CA THR A 410 10.67 -27.38 -1.01
C THR A 410 10.17 -27.86 -2.36
N TRP A 411 9.71 -26.93 -3.16
CA TRP A 411 9.27 -27.14 -4.54
C TRP A 411 10.32 -26.57 -5.47
N SER A 412 10.59 -27.25 -6.58
CA SER A 412 11.54 -26.77 -7.58
C SER A 412 11.05 -26.97 -9.00
N ALA A 413 11.48 -26.08 -9.89
CA ALA A 413 11.32 -26.25 -11.33
C ALA A 413 12.51 -25.59 -12.05
N THR A 414 12.91 -26.17 -13.18
CA THR A 414 13.83 -25.51 -14.11
C THR A 414 13.03 -24.66 -15.08
N THR A 415 13.37 -23.38 -15.18
CA THR A 415 12.75 -22.42 -16.09
C THR A 415 13.79 -21.73 -16.96
N ASN A 416 13.35 -21.13 -18.06
CA ASN A 416 14.19 -20.32 -18.92
C ASN A 416 14.12 -18.85 -18.47
N VAL A 417 15.27 -18.27 -18.16
CA VAL A 417 15.43 -16.85 -17.83
C VAL A 417 16.28 -16.13 -18.87
N TYR A 418 16.15 -14.82 -18.95
CA TYR A 418 16.73 -13.96 -19.98
C TYR A 418 17.60 -12.87 -19.34
N CYS A 419 18.63 -13.28 -18.58
CA CYS A 419 19.49 -12.34 -17.85
C CYS A 419 20.24 -11.34 -18.73
N ASN A 420 20.35 -11.60 -20.04
CA ASN A 420 20.99 -10.71 -21.02
C ASN A 420 19.97 -9.79 -21.73
N GLY A 421 18.80 -9.58 -21.13
CA GLY A 421 17.70 -8.80 -21.67
C GLY A 421 16.64 -9.64 -22.39
N PRO A 422 15.45 -9.08 -22.66
CA PRO A 422 14.25 -9.82 -23.09
C PRO A 422 14.37 -10.49 -24.47
N TYR A 423 15.35 -10.06 -25.28
CA TYR A 423 15.65 -10.63 -26.60
C TYR A 423 16.91 -11.50 -26.63
N GLY A 424 17.53 -11.74 -25.45
CA GLY A 424 18.72 -12.57 -25.31
C GLY A 424 18.42 -14.07 -25.46
N ALA A 425 19.46 -14.89 -25.56
CA ALA A 425 19.29 -16.34 -25.49
C ALA A 425 18.83 -16.76 -24.07
N PRO A 426 17.85 -17.68 -23.96
CA PRO A 426 17.42 -18.16 -22.66
C PRO A 426 18.53 -18.95 -21.97
N THR A 427 18.62 -18.78 -20.66
CA THR A 427 19.50 -19.54 -19.77
C THR A 427 18.62 -20.35 -18.82
N ALA A 428 18.92 -21.62 -18.64
CA ALA A 428 18.19 -22.43 -17.66
C ALA A 428 18.56 -22.01 -16.24
N ALA A 429 17.56 -21.71 -15.42
CA ALA A 429 17.70 -21.47 -13.99
C ALA A 429 16.80 -22.43 -13.22
N THR A 430 17.25 -22.89 -12.05
CA THR A 430 16.40 -23.63 -11.12
C THR A 430 15.87 -22.67 -10.10
N ASN A 431 14.55 -22.51 -10.07
CA ASN A 431 13.85 -21.72 -9.07
C ASN A 431 13.27 -22.65 -8.02
N THR A 432 13.25 -22.18 -6.77
CA THR A 432 12.68 -22.93 -5.66
C THR A 432 11.69 -22.07 -4.88
N VAL A 433 10.67 -22.74 -4.34
CA VAL A 433 9.74 -22.18 -3.37
C VAL A 433 9.74 -23.11 -2.16
N THR A 434 10.14 -22.62 -1.00
CA THR A 434 10.12 -23.37 0.26
C THR A 434 8.98 -22.87 1.12
N ILE A 435 8.08 -23.78 1.48
CA ILE A 435 6.89 -23.47 2.28
C ILE A 435 7.02 -24.18 3.63
N THR A 436 6.73 -23.46 4.70
CA THR A 436 6.62 -24.04 6.05
C THR A 436 5.17 -24.33 6.39
N ALA A 437 4.92 -25.27 7.31
CA ALA A 437 3.57 -25.51 7.81
C ALA A 437 2.96 -24.30 8.53
N ALA A 438 3.80 -23.35 8.95
CA ALA A 438 3.41 -22.09 9.58
C ALA A 438 3.10 -20.98 8.57
N GLY A 439 3.05 -21.26 7.26
CA GLY A 439 2.65 -20.29 6.24
C GLY A 439 3.76 -19.37 5.74
N GLN A 440 4.99 -19.48 6.26
CA GLN A 440 6.15 -18.79 5.69
C GLN A 440 6.55 -19.42 4.35
N ILE A 441 6.75 -18.60 3.32
CA ILE A 441 7.07 -18.99 1.96
C ILE A 441 8.31 -18.22 1.49
N THR A 442 9.38 -18.94 1.14
CA THR A 442 10.62 -18.36 0.63
C THR A 442 10.81 -18.72 -0.84
N MET A 443 10.87 -17.72 -1.69
CA MET A 443 11.20 -17.83 -3.11
C MET A 443 12.71 -17.63 -3.30
N ASP A 444 13.35 -18.47 -4.11
CA ASP A 444 14.76 -18.35 -4.47
C ASP A 444 15.00 -18.74 -5.94
N GLY A 445 16.12 -18.28 -6.51
CA GLY A 445 16.51 -18.54 -7.90
C GLY A 445 16.74 -17.28 -8.73
N LYS A 446 16.08 -17.21 -9.89
CA LYS A 446 16.17 -16.10 -10.86
C LYS A 446 14.80 -15.70 -11.38
N THR A 447 14.53 -14.40 -11.35
CA THR A 447 13.41 -13.79 -12.09
C THR A 447 13.67 -13.85 -13.60
N GLN A 448 12.63 -13.61 -14.40
CA GLN A 448 12.65 -13.75 -15.85
C GLN A 448 13.74 -12.92 -16.54
N LEU A 449 14.10 -11.74 -16.01
CA LEU A 449 15.20 -10.91 -16.53
C LEU A 449 16.39 -10.85 -15.56
N CYS A 450 16.34 -11.62 -14.48
CA CYS A 450 17.39 -11.74 -13.46
C CYS A 450 17.72 -10.41 -12.74
N GLY A 451 16.83 -9.43 -12.75
CA GLY A 451 16.98 -8.16 -12.03
C GLY A 451 16.47 -8.20 -10.59
N GLY A 452 15.67 -9.21 -10.22
CA GLY A 452 15.15 -9.37 -8.86
C GLY A 452 16.22 -9.83 -7.87
N THR A 453 16.18 -9.26 -6.66
CA THR A 453 17.01 -9.71 -5.52
C THR A 453 16.33 -10.89 -4.83
N LEU A 454 17.00 -12.04 -4.78
CA LEU A 454 16.53 -13.28 -4.15
C LEU A 454 17.57 -13.78 -3.13
N PRO A 455 17.15 -14.51 -2.07
CA PRO A 455 15.79 -14.98 -1.81
C PRO A 455 14.84 -13.88 -1.29
N GLN A 456 13.54 -14.06 -1.52
CA GLN A 456 12.46 -13.24 -0.95
C GLN A 456 11.57 -14.12 -0.09
N THR A 457 11.06 -13.57 1.02
CA THR A 457 10.16 -14.29 1.91
C THR A 457 8.87 -13.51 2.07
N VAL A 458 7.76 -14.21 1.88
CA VAL A 458 6.40 -13.77 2.17
C VAL A 458 5.80 -14.72 3.21
N VAL A 459 4.75 -14.32 3.90
CA VAL A 459 4.13 -15.11 4.95
C VAL A 459 2.64 -15.02 4.80
N TRP A 460 1.93 -16.16 4.84
CA TRP A 460 0.50 -16.11 5.11
C TRP A 460 0.29 -15.50 6.49
N GLY A 461 -0.25 -14.31 6.54
CA GLY A 461 -0.32 -13.51 7.75
C GLY A 461 -0.95 -12.16 7.53
N GLY A 462 -2.13 -12.08 6.92
CA GLY A 462 -2.76 -10.79 6.73
C GLY A 462 -4.20 -10.76 6.23
N ASP A 463 -4.67 -9.53 6.11
CA ASP A 463 -5.93 -9.04 5.54
C ASP A 463 -5.97 -9.24 4.01
N ASP A 464 -4.83 -9.48 3.39
CA ASP A 464 -4.58 -9.50 1.95
C ASP A 464 -4.24 -10.89 1.38
N ASP A 465 -4.38 -11.94 2.19
CA ASP A 465 -4.22 -13.34 1.78
C ASP A 465 -5.55 -14.03 1.53
N PHE A 466 -5.66 -14.70 0.38
CA PHE A 466 -6.90 -15.39 0.02
C PHE A 466 -6.68 -16.63 -0.83
N LEU A 467 -7.53 -17.63 -0.60
CA LEU A 467 -7.77 -18.74 -1.50
C LEU A 467 -9.17 -18.58 -2.11
N ILE A 468 -9.21 -18.47 -3.43
CA ILE A 468 -10.44 -18.24 -4.21
C ILE A 468 -10.61 -19.32 -5.29
N PRO A 469 -11.82 -19.51 -5.83
CA PRO A 469 -12.00 -20.21 -7.09
C PRO A 469 -11.23 -19.48 -8.21
N GLY A 470 -10.69 -20.24 -9.16
CA GLY A 470 -10.02 -19.69 -10.33
C GLY A 470 -11.01 -18.89 -11.17
N PRO A 471 -10.76 -17.60 -11.44
CA PRO A 471 -11.70 -16.76 -12.20
C PRO A 471 -11.76 -17.15 -13.68
N GLN A 472 -10.70 -17.80 -14.20
CA GLN A 472 -10.63 -18.30 -15.56
C GLN A 472 -10.00 -19.69 -15.58
N ALA A 473 -10.30 -20.48 -16.61
CA ALA A 473 -9.70 -21.81 -16.79
C ALA A 473 -8.15 -21.77 -16.86
N SER A 474 -7.57 -20.65 -17.32
CA SER A 474 -6.11 -20.43 -17.35
C SER A 474 -5.47 -20.22 -15.98
N ASP A 475 -6.28 -19.91 -14.95
CA ASP A 475 -5.80 -19.65 -13.59
C ASP A 475 -5.73 -20.90 -12.72
N GLY A 476 -6.18 -22.04 -13.25
CA GLY A 476 -6.46 -23.23 -12.47
C GLY A 476 -7.89 -23.23 -11.96
N ALA A 477 -8.28 -24.30 -11.25
CA ALA A 477 -9.57 -24.36 -10.59
C ALA A 477 -9.61 -23.52 -9.31
N TYR A 478 -8.44 -23.29 -8.69
CA TYR A 478 -8.29 -22.45 -7.51
C TYR A 478 -7.01 -21.61 -7.59
N LEU A 479 -7.06 -20.44 -6.95
CA LEU A 479 -5.98 -19.48 -6.94
C LEU A 479 -5.77 -18.99 -5.50
N MET A 480 -4.54 -19.12 -5.00
CA MET A 480 -4.13 -18.55 -3.73
C MET A 480 -3.24 -17.34 -3.98
N HIS A 481 -3.62 -16.21 -3.39
CA HIS A 481 -2.84 -14.98 -3.38
C HIS A 481 -2.21 -14.82 -2.00
N ILE A 482 -0.94 -14.47 -2.01
CA ILE A 482 -0.18 -14.10 -0.82
C ILE A 482 0.30 -12.65 -1.00
N ASP A 483 0.05 -11.82 0.01
CA ASP A 483 0.32 -10.38 0.03
C ASP A 483 -0.26 -9.64 -1.20
N ALA A 484 -1.58 -9.55 -1.32
CA ALA A 484 -2.24 -8.91 -2.46
C ALA A 484 -2.13 -7.36 -2.45
N GLN A 485 -1.68 -6.77 -3.57
CA GLN A 485 -1.33 -5.34 -3.67
C GLN A 485 -2.39 -4.41 -4.32
N ASP A 486 -3.65 -4.86 -4.41
CA ASP A 486 -4.87 -4.09 -4.76
C ASP A 486 -5.24 -3.79 -6.24
N THR A 487 -6.55 -3.47 -6.40
CA THR A 487 -7.43 -3.04 -7.51
C THR A 487 -8.39 -4.10 -8.06
N VAL A 488 -9.67 -3.69 -8.13
CA VAL A 488 -10.86 -4.37 -8.66
C VAL A 488 -10.53 -5.37 -9.78
N ASN A 489 -11.07 -6.59 -9.72
CA ASN A 489 -10.65 -7.78 -10.48
C ASN A 489 -9.21 -8.26 -10.17
N VAL A 490 -9.04 -8.83 -8.98
CA VAL A 490 -7.96 -9.77 -8.61
C VAL A 490 -6.61 -9.56 -9.33
N SER A 491 -6.00 -8.38 -9.21
CA SER A 491 -4.62 -8.16 -9.68
C SER A 491 -3.58 -8.75 -8.71
N ALA A 492 -2.41 -9.07 -9.27
CA ALA A 492 -1.37 -9.95 -8.71
C ALA A 492 -1.00 -9.65 -7.24
N GLY A 493 -1.03 -10.69 -6.40
CA GLY A 493 -0.31 -10.66 -5.13
C GLY A 493 1.18 -10.83 -5.34
N THR A 494 1.97 -10.59 -4.30
CA THR A 494 3.43 -10.80 -4.33
C THR A 494 3.77 -12.22 -4.74
N LEU A 495 2.94 -13.20 -4.34
CA LEU A 495 2.96 -14.57 -4.81
C LEU A 495 1.56 -15.09 -5.13
N GLN A 496 1.45 -15.84 -6.23
CA GLN A 496 0.30 -16.64 -6.60
C GLN A 496 0.65 -18.13 -6.63
N ILE A 497 -0.22 -18.96 -6.05
CA ILE A 497 -0.19 -20.42 -6.17
C ILE A 497 -1.44 -20.86 -6.92
N ARG A 498 -1.26 -21.53 -8.05
CA ARG A 498 -2.36 -22.03 -8.90
C ARG A 498 -2.57 -23.51 -8.64
N PHE A 499 -3.82 -23.92 -8.51
CA PHE A 499 -4.21 -25.31 -8.25
C PHE A 499 -5.16 -25.85 -9.31
N ASP A 500 -5.11 -27.16 -9.54
CA ASP A 500 -6.13 -27.86 -10.34
C ASP A 500 -7.38 -28.19 -9.52
N GLU A 501 -8.33 -28.90 -10.14
CA GLU A 501 -9.58 -29.32 -9.49
C GLU A 501 -9.37 -30.23 -8.26
N ASN A 502 -8.21 -30.89 -8.16
CA ASN A 502 -7.84 -31.78 -7.06
C ASN A 502 -7.03 -31.07 -5.97
N MET A 503 -6.82 -29.76 -6.07
CA MET A 503 -5.91 -28.98 -5.22
C MET A 503 -4.42 -29.36 -5.39
N ASP A 504 -4.04 -29.93 -6.53
CA ASP A 504 -2.64 -30.15 -6.87
C ASP A 504 -2.02 -28.86 -7.45
N VAL A 505 -0.77 -28.56 -7.07
CA VAL A 505 -0.09 -27.34 -7.51
C VAL A 505 0.28 -27.40 -8.98
N ILE A 506 -0.24 -26.45 -9.77
CA ILE A 506 0.09 -26.25 -11.18
C ILE A 506 1.31 -25.34 -11.33
N SER A 507 1.35 -24.23 -10.58
CA SER A 507 2.45 -23.27 -10.67
C SER A 507 2.55 -22.34 -9.48
N PHE A 508 3.77 -21.84 -9.25
CA PHE A 508 4.06 -20.68 -8.41
C PHE A 508 4.48 -19.50 -9.30
N GLN A 509 3.92 -18.32 -9.04
CA GLN A 509 4.26 -17.08 -9.74
C GLN A 509 4.45 -15.95 -8.74
N GLY A 510 5.67 -15.44 -8.62
CA GLY A 510 6.00 -14.31 -7.74
C GLY A 510 6.45 -13.09 -8.52
N TRP A 511 6.13 -11.89 -8.05
CA TRP A 511 6.57 -10.64 -8.67
C TRP A 511 7.58 -9.94 -7.77
N ILE A 512 8.83 -9.86 -8.23
CA ILE A 512 9.97 -9.33 -7.45
C ILE A 512 10.61 -8.21 -8.26
N ALA A 513 10.57 -6.99 -7.72
CA ALA A 513 11.01 -5.78 -8.42
C ALA A 513 10.36 -5.61 -9.82
N GLY A 514 9.08 -6.00 -9.95
CA GLY A 514 8.34 -5.96 -11.22
C GLY A 514 8.69 -7.08 -12.20
N GLU A 515 9.56 -8.03 -11.84
CA GLU A 515 9.90 -9.18 -12.67
C GLU A 515 9.27 -10.48 -12.15
N LEU A 516 8.84 -11.33 -13.07
CA LEU A 516 8.25 -12.63 -12.76
C LEU A 516 9.31 -13.64 -12.33
N LEU A 517 9.17 -14.22 -11.14
CA LEU A 517 9.74 -15.52 -10.78
C LEU A 517 8.67 -16.57 -10.99
N GLU A 518 8.99 -17.65 -11.70
CA GLU A 518 8.01 -18.68 -12.03
C GLU A 518 8.56 -20.09 -11.81
N LEU A 519 7.70 -20.97 -11.28
CA LEU A 519 7.85 -22.41 -11.29
C LEU A 519 6.60 -23.02 -11.95
N ARG A 520 6.73 -23.53 -13.18
CA ARG A 520 5.64 -24.28 -13.85
C ARG A 520 5.82 -25.78 -13.63
N ASN A 521 4.73 -26.47 -13.32
CA ASN A 521 4.72 -27.90 -13.00
C ASN A 521 5.81 -28.28 -11.98
N PRO A 522 5.85 -27.59 -10.83
CA PRO A 522 6.90 -27.79 -9.85
C PRO A 522 6.88 -29.20 -9.26
N VAL A 523 8.06 -29.70 -8.89
CA VAL A 523 8.20 -31.00 -8.21
C VAL A 523 8.57 -30.75 -6.75
N LYS A 524 7.76 -31.28 -5.83
CA LYS A 524 8.08 -31.33 -4.40
C LYS A 524 9.27 -32.26 -4.17
N GLN A 525 10.31 -31.76 -3.51
CA GLN A 525 11.58 -32.47 -3.26
C GLN A 525 11.49 -33.44 -2.09
#